data_AF-A0A4Y8S6F3-F1
#
_entry.id   AF-A0A4Y8S6F3-F1
#
_cell.length_a   1.000
_cell.length_b   1.000
_cell.length_c   1.000
_cell.angle_alpha   90.00
_cell.angle_beta   90.00
_cell.angle_gamma   90.00
#
_symmetry.space_group_name_H-M   'P 1'
#
loop_
_entity.id
_entity.type
_entity.pdbx_description
1 polymer ?
#
loop_
_entity_poly.entity_id
_entity_poly.type
_entity_poly.pdbx_seq_one_letter_code
_entity_poly.pdbx_strand_id
1 'polypeptide(L)'
;MPRDWVPLYLYKGKYYVYKPSEPGELARRIITDSTVVYWWMDGPEVRPLQRAVKMKNGGLSLQNTLSFDMHASNLNIYVIDPKLNITVFEDTAMPDAYRYSLYIPKESIKYFDLIVNYCETQKVGEFEFDKPDFKRLLVGHK
;
A
#
# COMPACT_ATOMS: atom_id res chain seq x y z
N MET A 1 -7.22 -12.99 2.78
CA MET A 1 -6.16 -12.20 2.10
C MET A 1 -4.92 -12.19 2.99
N PRO A 2 -3.74 -11.85 2.47
CA PRO A 2 -2.55 -11.63 3.28
C PRO A 2 -2.77 -10.60 4.39
N ARG A 3 -2.20 -10.84 5.57
CA ARG A 3 -2.39 -9.95 6.73
C ARG A 3 -1.51 -8.73 6.65
N ASP A 4 -0.25 -8.91 6.28
CA ASP A 4 0.78 -7.88 6.32
C ASP A 4 1.21 -7.48 4.92
N TRP A 5 1.19 -6.19 4.66
CA TRP A 5 1.47 -5.61 3.35
C TRP A 5 2.58 -4.59 3.45
N VAL A 6 3.54 -4.71 2.53
CA VAL A 6 4.70 -3.83 2.42
C VAL A 6 4.61 -3.07 1.10
N PRO A 7 4.87 -1.75 1.09
CA PRO A 7 4.86 -0.99 -0.15
C PRO A 7 5.87 -1.52 -1.16
N LEU A 8 5.53 -1.41 -2.42
CA LEU A 8 6.38 -1.75 -3.55
C LEU A 8 6.61 -0.49 -4.39
N TYR A 9 7.84 -0.27 -4.82
CA TYR A 9 8.23 0.94 -5.51
C TYR A 9 8.77 0.62 -6.90
N LEU A 10 8.51 1.50 -7.88
CA LEU A 10 9.03 1.37 -9.24
C LEU A 10 10.29 2.23 -9.36
N TYR A 11 11.37 1.66 -9.88
CA TYR A 11 12.58 2.40 -10.21
C TYR A 11 13.26 1.83 -11.46
N LYS A 12 13.48 2.68 -12.46
CA LYS A 12 14.10 2.32 -13.74
C LYS A 12 13.43 1.08 -14.37
N GLY A 13 12.10 1.02 -14.30
CA GLY A 13 11.29 -0.06 -14.88
C GLY A 13 11.29 -1.38 -14.10
N LYS A 14 11.83 -1.42 -12.87
CA LYS A 14 11.81 -2.60 -12.00
C LYS A 14 11.19 -2.30 -10.65
N TYR A 15 10.60 -3.32 -10.03
CA TYR A 15 9.99 -3.19 -8.71
C TYR A 15 10.97 -3.54 -7.59
N TYR A 16 10.96 -2.73 -6.54
CA TYR A 16 11.82 -2.88 -5.37
C TYR A 16 11.00 -2.76 -4.08
N VAL A 17 11.45 -3.45 -3.05
CA VAL A 17 11.12 -3.10 -1.67
C VAL A 17 12.09 -2.03 -1.19
N TYR A 18 11.66 -1.22 -0.22
CA TYR A 18 12.42 -0.07 0.25
C TYR A 18 12.60 -0.10 1.76
N LYS A 19 13.83 0.18 2.21
CA LYS A 19 14.15 0.51 3.59
C LYS A 19 14.46 2.01 3.65
N PRO A 20 13.52 2.84 4.14
CA PRO A 20 13.72 4.29 4.25
C PRO A 20 14.76 4.63 5.30
N SER A 21 15.23 5.88 5.24
CA SER A 21 16.09 6.45 6.29
C SER A 21 15.26 6.80 7.54
N GLU A 22 14.00 7.20 7.31
CA GLU A 22 12.98 7.46 8.32
C GLU A 22 12.07 6.22 8.50
N PRO A 23 12.08 5.54 9.66
CA PRO A 23 11.18 4.43 9.94
C PRO A 23 9.69 4.75 9.75
N GLY A 24 9.27 6.01 9.94
CA GLY A 24 7.91 6.46 9.68
C GLY A 24 7.43 6.30 8.22
N GLU A 25 8.35 6.22 7.26
CA GLU A 25 8.06 6.15 5.82
C GLU A 25 7.89 4.71 5.31
N LEU A 26 7.91 3.71 6.21
CA LEU A 26 7.72 2.30 5.86
C LEU A 26 6.33 2.01 5.27
N ALA A 27 5.34 2.89 5.52
CA ALA A 27 3.96 2.86 5.01
C ALA A 27 3.29 1.47 5.00
N ARG A 28 3.64 0.61 5.97
CA ARG A 28 3.12 -0.75 6.12
C ARG A 28 1.61 -0.70 6.36
N ARG A 29 0.90 -1.70 5.82
CA ARG A 29 -0.52 -1.91 6.08
C ARG A 29 -0.73 -3.28 6.70
N ILE A 30 -1.64 -3.35 7.67
CA ILE A 30 -2.08 -4.61 8.26
C ILE A 30 -3.59 -4.70 8.07
N ILE A 31 -4.07 -5.79 7.49
CA ILE A 31 -5.50 -6.01 7.27
C ILE A 31 -5.90 -7.30 7.96
N THR A 32 -6.89 -7.20 8.85
CA THR A 32 -7.47 -8.35 9.56
C THR A 32 -8.90 -8.59 9.07
N ASP A 33 -9.63 -9.46 9.76
CA ASP A 33 -11.06 -9.65 9.56
C ASP A 33 -11.92 -8.44 10.01
N SER A 34 -11.35 -7.54 10.79
CA SER A 34 -12.10 -6.50 11.54
C SER A 34 -11.48 -5.12 11.47
N THR A 35 -10.22 -4.98 11.01
CA THR A 35 -9.51 -3.70 11.00
C THR A 35 -8.58 -3.55 9.79
N VAL A 36 -8.39 -2.30 9.39
CA VAL A 36 -7.29 -1.86 8.53
C VAL A 36 -6.39 -0.98 9.38
N VAL A 37 -5.12 -1.35 9.52
CA VAL A 37 -4.14 -0.62 10.31
C VAL A 37 -3.13 0.03 9.37
N TYR A 38 -3.00 1.34 9.51
CA TYR A 38 -1.99 2.14 8.83
C TYR A 38 -0.85 2.36 9.81
N TRP A 39 0.34 1.82 9.50
CA TRP A 39 1.50 2.00 10.36
C TRP A 39 2.24 3.27 9.95
N TRP A 40 2.18 4.29 10.81
CA TRP A 40 2.84 5.58 10.62
C TRP A 40 3.96 5.77 11.66
N MET A 41 4.63 6.92 11.59
CA MET A 41 5.68 7.31 12.53
C MET A 41 5.18 7.38 13.98
N ASP A 42 4.01 8.01 14.19
CA ASP A 42 3.41 8.21 15.52
C ASP A 42 2.74 6.94 16.07
N GLY A 43 2.79 5.84 15.30
CA GLY A 43 2.23 4.55 15.67
C GLY A 43 1.14 4.06 14.72
N PRO A 44 0.48 2.94 15.07
CA PRO A 44 -0.58 2.38 14.27
C PRO A 44 -1.87 3.21 14.37
N GLU A 45 -2.33 3.71 13.23
CA GLU A 45 -3.69 4.22 13.07
C GLU A 45 -4.61 3.03 12.74
N VAL A 46 -5.48 2.67 13.67
CA VAL A 46 -6.41 1.55 13.52
C VAL A 46 -7.76 2.05 13.02
N ARG A 47 -8.18 1.58 11.86
CA ARG A 47 -9.49 1.88 11.26
C ARG A 47 -10.39 0.64 11.31
N PRO A 48 -11.49 0.65 12.07
CA PRO A 48 -12.45 -0.45 12.08
C PRO A 48 -13.04 -0.71 10.70
N LEU A 49 -13.09 -1.96 10.30
CA LEU A 49 -13.72 -2.39 9.06
C LEU A 49 -15.24 -2.40 9.26
N GLN A 50 -15.95 -1.62 8.47
CA GLN A 50 -17.41 -1.59 8.47
C GLN A 50 -17.98 -2.65 7.53
N ARG A 51 -17.32 -2.85 6.39
CA ARG A 51 -17.79 -3.77 5.34
C ARG A 51 -16.65 -4.22 4.44
N ALA A 52 -16.67 -5.49 4.04
CA ALA A 52 -15.85 -6.02 2.95
C ALA A 52 -16.75 -6.53 1.82
N VAL A 53 -16.48 -6.10 0.59
CA VAL A 53 -17.26 -6.51 -0.59
C VAL A 53 -16.32 -6.94 -1.70
N LYS A 54 -16.53 -8.16 -2.22
CA LYS A 54 -15.87 -8.59 -3.46
C LYS A 54 -16.47 -7.82 -4.64
N MET A 55 -15.62 -7.15 -5.39
CA MET A 55 -16.00 -6.37 -6.57
C MET A 55 -16.22 -7.30 -7.77
N LYS A 56 -17.00 -6.85 -8.76
CA LYS A 56 -17.32 -7.63 -9.96
C LYS A 56 -16.08 -8.04 -10.76
N ASN A 57 -15.07 -7.17 -10.78
CA ASN A 57 -13.77 -7.38 -11.42
C ASN A 57 -12.80 -8.26 -10.61
N GLY A 58 -13.26 -8.89 -9.52
CA GLY A 58 -12.45 -9.78 -8.69
C GLY A 58 -11.61 -9.09 -7.62
N GLY A 59 -11.53 -7.75 -7.60
CA GLY A 59 -10.90 -7.02 -6.51
C GLY A 59 -11.74 -7.03 -5.22
N LEU A 60 -11.20 -6.43 -4.16
CA LEU A 60 -11.84 -6.33 -2.85
C LEU A 60 -11.98 -4.87 -2.43
N SER A 61 -13.17 -4.46 -2.00
CA SER A 61 -13.45 -3.14 -1.43
C SER A 61 -13.60 -3.27 0.08
N LEU A 62 -12.81 -2.50 0.84
CA LEU A 62 -12.84 -2.45 2.30
C LEU A 62 -13.30 -1.07 2.76
N GLN A 63 -14.55 -1.00 3.24
CA GLN A 63 -15.11 0.22 3.80
C GLN A 63 -14.66 0.37 5.25
N ASN A 64 -14.06 1.51 5.57
CA ASN A 64 -13.59 1.86 6.90
C ASN A 64 -13.84 3.35 7.18
N THR A 65 -13.82 3.73 8.46
CA THR A 65 -13.96 5.14 8.85
C THR A 65 -12.59 5.76 9.04
N LEU A 66 -12.40 6.98 8.55
CA LEU A 66 -11.24 7.80 8.93
C LEU A 66 -11.37 8.24 10.39
N SER A 67 -10.24 8.22 11.09
CA SER A 67 -10.15 8.45 12.54
C SER A 67 -10.59 9.87 12.96
N PHE A 68 -10.51 10.85 12.06
CA PHE A 68 -10.65 12.27 12.38
C PHE A 68 -11.90 12.96 11.81
N ASP A 69 -12.50 12.47 10.73
CA ASP A 69 -13.63 13.17 10.06
C ASP A 69 -14.94 12.37 9.98
N MET A 70 -14.96 11.12 10.49
CA MET A 70 -16.08 10.19 10.41
C MET A 70 -16.62 9.91 8.99
N HIS A 71 -15.93 10.34 7.93
CA HIS A 71 -16.28 9.99 6.57
C HIS A 71 -15.83 8.56 6.27
N ALA A 72 -16.75 7.82 5.62
CA ALA A 72 -16.43 6.50 5.11
C ALA A 72 -15.42 6.64 3.95
N SER A 73 -14.29 5.95 4.08
CA SER A 73 -13.34 5.73 3.01
C SER A 73 -13.40 4.28 2.56
N ASN A 74 -13.19 4.05 1.27
CA ASN A 74 -12.96 2.71 0.74
C ASN A 74 -11.48 2.54 0.40
N LEU A 75 -10.89 1.47 0.93
CA LEU A 75 -9.64 0.93 0.43
C LEU A 75 -9.98 -0.18 -0.57
N ASN A 76 -9.82 0.10 -1.85
CA ASN A 76 -9.98 -0.89 -2.91
C ASN A 76 -8.65 -1.59 -3.19
N ILE A 77 -8.70 -2.90 -3.36
CA ILE A 77 -7.53 -3.77 -3.51
C ILE A 77 -7.67 -4.54 -4.82
N TYR A 78 -6.70 -4.36 -5.71
CA TYR A 78 -6.65 -4.99 -7.03
C TYR A 78 -5.35 -5.79 -7.18
N VAL A 79 -5.44 -7.11 -7.31
CA VAL A 79 -4.26 -7.96 -7.59
C VAL A 79 -3.96 -7.87 -9.09
N ILE A 80 -2.83 -7.25 -9.44
CA ILE A 80 -2.40 -7.02 -10.83
C ILE A 80 -1.38 -8.05 -11.32
N ASP A 81 -0.64 -8.68 -10.41
CA ASP A 81 0.20 -9.85 -10.69
C ASP A 81 -0.10 -10.92 -9.64
N PRO A 82 -0.87 -11.97 -9.96
CA PRO A 82 -1.22 -13.01 -8.99
C PRO A 82 -0.05 -13.95 -8.65
N LYS A 83 1.00 -14.01 -9.47
CA LYS A 83 2.17 -14.86 -9.23
C LYS A 83 3.06 -14.24 -8.15
N LEU A 84 3.27 -12.93 -8.23
CA LEU A 84 4.08 -12.17 -7.28
C LEU A 84 3.23 -11.45 -6.20
N ASN A 85 1.90 -11.56 -6.29
CA ASN A 85 0.92 -10.85 -5.48
C ASN A 85 1.12 -9.33 -5.47
N ILE A 86 1.58 -8.76 -6.59
CA ILE A 86 1.65 -7.30 -6.74
C ILE A 86 0.22 -6.79 -6.79
N THR A 87 -0.07 -5.85 -5.91
CA THR A 87 -1.43 -5.40 -5.64
C THR A 87 -1.47 -3.88 -5.64
N VAL A 88 -2.43 -3.29 -6.36
CA VAL A 88 -2.73 -1.87 -6.28
C VAL A 88 -3.72 -1.65 -5.15
N PHE A 89 -3.37 -0.74 -4.24
CA PHE A 89 -4.25 -0.20 -3.23
C PHE A 89 -4.74 1.16 -3.73
N GLU A 90 -6.05 1.38 -3.69
CA GLU A 90 -6.69 2.65 -3.99
C GLU A 90 -7.43 3.14 -2.74
N ASP A 91 -6.96 4.22 -2.13
CA ASP A 91 -7.67 4.93 -1.07
C ASP A 91 -8.56 6.02 -1.69
N THR A 92 -9.86 5.74 -1.76
CA THR A 92 -10.84 6.60 -2.43
C THR A 92 -11.05 7.96 -1.74
N ALA A 93 -10.71 8.07 -0.46
CA ALA A 93 -10.79 9.34 0.28
C ALA A 93 -9.59 10.26 -0.01
N MET A 94 -8.49 9.71 -0.53
CA MET A 94 -7.31 10.49 -0.87
C MET A 94 -7.45 11.20 -2.23
N PRO A 95 -6.81 12.37 -2.42
CA PRO A 95 -6.73 13.02 -3.72
C PRO A 95 -5.89 12.18 -4.69
N ASP A 96 -6.09 12.39 -6.00
CA ASP A 96 -5.47 11.55 -7.06
C ASP A 96 -3.95 11.39 -6.94
N ALA A 97 -3.24 12.40 -6.43
CA ALA A 97 -1.79 12.36 -6.23
C ALA A 97 -1.32 11.29 -5.22
N TYR A 98 -2.17 10.92 -4.26
CA TYR A 98 -1.87 9.96 -3.18
C TYR A 98 -2.84 8.77 -3.15
N ARG A 99 -3.80 8.74 -4.07
CA ARG A 99 -4.89 7.77 -4.11
C ARG A 99 -4.40 6.34 -4.35
N TYR A 100 -3.32 6.15 -5.10
CA TYR A 100 -2.87 4.84 -5.53
C TYR A 100 -1.48 4.50 -4.98
N SER A 101 -1.28 3.24 -4.61
CA SER A 101 0.00 2.71 -4.16
C SER A 101 0.13 1.24 -4.52
N LEU A 102 1.35 0.76 -4.71
CA LEU A 102 1.61 -0.66 -4.89
C LEU A 102 2.00 -1.30 -3.57
N TYR A 103 1.50 -2.50 -3.34
CA TYR A 103 1.78 -3.30 -2.17
C TYR A 103 2.03 -4.76 -2.59
N ILE A 104 2.82 -5.44 -1.75
CA ILE A 104 2.99 -6.88 -1.78
C ILE A 104 2.75 -7.45 -0.38
N PRO A 105 2.36 -8.73 -0.28
CA PRO A 105 2.37 -9.45 0.98
C PRO A 105 3.78 -9.52 1.55
N LYS A 106 3.92 -9.43 2.87
CA LYS A 106 5.23 -9.55 3.55
C LYS A 106 6.00 -10.81 3.14
N GLU A 107 5.30 -11.92 2.92
CA GLU A 107 5.90 -13.20 2.51
C GLU A 107 6.50 -13.17 1.09
N SER A 108 6.11 -12.17 0.28
CA SER A 108 6.57 -11.98 -1.09
C SER A 108 7.83 -11.11 -1.19
N ILE A 109 8.27 -10.47 -0.10
CA ILE A 109 9.47 -9.61 -0.07
C ILE A 109 10.70 -10.33 -0.63
N LYS A 110 10.84 -11.63 -0.37
CA LYS A 110 11.96 -12.47 -0.83
C LYS A 110 12.11 -12.57 -2.36
N TYR A 111 11.13 -12.10 -3.13
CA TYR A 111 11.17 -12.12 -4.60
C TYR A 111 11.57 -10.77 -5.21
N PHE A 112 11.85 -9.76 -4.38
CA PHE A 112 12.18 -8.41 -4.83
C PHE A 112 13.52 -7.97 -4.25
N ASP A 113 14.25 -7.20 -5.05
CA ASP A 113 15.46 -6.53 -4.60
C ASP A 113 15.10 -5.40 -3.61
N LEU A 114 16.01 -5.13 -2.67
CA LEU A 114 15.87 -4.11 -1.64
C LEU A 114 16.75 -2.90 -1.95
N ILE A 115 16.12 -1.73 -2.02
CA ILE A 115 16.82 -0.44 -1.96
C ILE A 115 16.88 0.01 -0.49
N VAL A 116 18.07 0.38 -0.03
CA VAL A 116 18.27 0.89 1.32
C VAL A 116 18.71 2.34 1.22
N ASN A 117 17.91 3.26 1.76
CA ASN A 117 18.33 4.64 1.96
C ASN A 117 19.07 4.74 3.30
N TYR A 118 20.38 4.51 3.22
CA TYR A 118 21.21 4.36 4.39
C TYR A 118 21.47 5.70 5.08
N CYS A 119 21.21 5.75 6.37
CA CYS A 119 21.57 6.85 7.25
C CYS A 119 22.22 6.31 8.54
N GLU A 120 23.45 6.75 8.85
CA GLU A 120 24.17 6.29 10.04
C GLU A 120 23.95 7.22 11.24
N THR A 121 24.08 8.52 11.02
CA THR A 121 24.13 9.53 12.10
C THR A 121 22.94 10.48 12.09
N GLN A 122 22.37 10.75 10.93
CA GLN A 122 21.22 11.63 10.77
C GLN A 122 20.38 11.21 9.56
N LYS A 123 19.08 11.49 9.63
CA LYS A 123 18.13 11.24 8.54
C LYS A 123 18.56 11.99 7.28
N VAL A 124 18.30 11.40 6.13
CA VAL A 124 18.56 12.00 4.82
C VAL A 124 17.25 12.14 4.05
N GLY A 125 17.26 12.89 2.95
CA GLY A 125 16.10 12.92 2.06
C GLY A 125 15.74 11.51 1.58
N GLU A 126 14.44 11.22 1.48
CA GLU A 126 13.98 9.92 1.00
C GLU A 126 14.23 9.74 -0.49
N PHE A 127 14.44 8.49 -0.90
CA PHE A 127 14.73 8.14 -2.28
C PHE A 127 13.54 8.46 -3.20
N GLU A 128 13.80 9.12 -4.32
CA GLU A 128 12.76 9.41 -5.32
C GLU A 128 12.56 8.23 -6.27
N PHE A 129 11.35 7.69 -6.28
CA PHE A 129 10.94 6.58 -7.12
C PHE A 129 10.14 7.06 -8.35
N ASP A 130 10.09 6.21 -9.37
CA ASP A 130 9.24 6.44 -10.53
C ASP A 130 7.76 6.32 -10.13
N LYS A 131 6.89 7.11 -10.77
CA LYS A 131 5.45 7.02 -10.60
C LYS A 131 4.87 5.94 -11.52
N PRO A 132 4.26 4.85 -11.00
CA PRO A 132 3.61 3.86 -11.84
C PRO A 132 2.42 4.45 -12.61
N ASP A 133 2.19 3.99 -13.83
CA ASP A 133 0.97 4.30 -14.59
C ASP A 133 -0.19 3.42 -14.08
N PHE A 134 -0.82 3.85 -13.00
CA PHE A 134 -1.94 3.12 -12.39
C PHE A 134 -3.14 2.97 -13.30
N LYS A 135 -3.36 3.91 -14.23
CA LYS A 135 -4.45 3.80 -15.22
C LYS A 135 -4.22 2.59 -16.10
N ARG A 136 -2.98 2.41 -16.57
CA ARG A 136 -2.59 1.25 -17.37
C ARG A 136 -2.58 -0.05 -16.55
N LEU A 137 -2.10 -0.02 -15.32
CA LEU A 137 -2.06 -1.21 -14.44
C LEU A 137 -3.46 -1.73 -14.08
N LEU A 138 -4.47 -0.85 -14.06
CA LEU A 138 -5.84 -1.21 -13.69
C LEU A 138 -6.74 -1.53 -14.90
N VAL A 139 -6.20 -1.56 -16.12
CA VAL A 139 -6.97 -2.00 -17.30
C VAL A 139 -7.43 -3.45 -17.10
N GLY A 140 -8.74 -3.70 -17.17
CA GLY A 140 -9.34 -5.01 -16.89
C GLY A 140 -9.66 -5.28 -15.42
N HIS A 141 -9.25 -4.38 -14.52
CA HIS A 141 -9.52 -4.43 -13.08
C HIS A 141 -10.46 -3.32 -12.60
N LYS A 142 -10.82 -2.34 -13.45
CA LYS A 142 -11.85 -1.33 -13.20
C LYS A 142 -13.03 -1.52 -14.15
#